data_AF-A0A087L2T6-F1
#
_entry.id   AF-A0A087L2T6-F1
#
_cell.length_a   1.000
_cell.length_b   1.000
_cell.length_c   1.000
_cell.angle_alpha   90.00
_cell.angle_beta   90.00
_cell.angle_gamma   90.00
#
_symmetry.space_group_name_H-M   'P 1'
#
loop_
_entity.id
_entity.type
_entity.pdbx_description
1 polymer ?
#
loop_
_entity_poly.entity_id
_entity_poly.type
_entity_poly.pdbx_seq_one_letter_code
_entity_poly.pdbx_strand_id
1 'polypeptide(L)' 'MKNIFFFEAMLTPKIITFVYWLCLLSVVIGGVGLMVYGEFFRGLLGLVVGGVFTRVCFEMVIIAFKNNEYLRKIAEKP' A
#
# COMPACT_ATOMS: atom_id res chain seq x y z
N MET A 1 -23.67 -19.85 -1.48
CA MET A 1 -22.95 -18.55 -1.44
C MET A 1 -21.70 -18.68 -0.55
N LYS A 2 -20.69 -19.45 -0.97
CA LYS A 2 -19.61 -19.94 -0.08
C LYS A 2 -18.20 -19.76 -0.69
N ASN A 3 -17.97 -18.71 -1.48
CA ASN A 3 -16.68 -18.52 -2.17
C ASN A 3 -16.03 -17.13 -1.95
N ILE A 4 -16.63 -16.25 -1.13
CA ILE A 4 -16.04 -14.92 -0.86
C ILE A 4 -14.87 -15.02 0.14
N PHE A 5 -14.91 -15.97 1.09
CA PHE A 5 -13.91 -16.08 2.17
C PHE A 5 -12.59 -16.78 1.78
N PHE A 6 -12.61 -17.73 0.83
CA PHE A 6 -11.37 -18.32 0.32
C PHE A 6 -10.56 -17.33 -0.54
N PHE A 7 -11.26 -16.32 -1.06
CA PHE A 7 -10.67 -15.28 -1.86
C PHE A 7 -9.97 -14.23 -0.99
N GLU A 8 -10.40 -13.95 0.25
CA GLU A 8 -9.79 -12.97 1.14
C GLU A 8 -8.33 -13.29 1.53
N ALA A 9 -7.96 -14.57 1.65
CA ALA A 9 -6.58 -14.94 2.01
C ALA A 9 -5.57 -14.55 0.91
N MET A 10 -5.98 -14.56 -0.36
CA MET A 10 -5.12 -14.19 -1.50
C MET A 10 -5.47 -12.83 -2.13
N LEU A 11 -6.69 -12.31 -1.94
CA LEU A 11 -7.11 -10.98 -2.39
C LEU A 11 -6.50 -9.89 -1.53
N THR A 12 -6.44 -10.06 -0.21
CA THR A 12 -6.00 -8.99 0.69
C THR A 12 -4.65 -8.40 0.26
N PRO A 13 -3.58 -9.18 0.03
CA PRO A 13 -2.32 -8.62 -0.46
C PRO A 13 -2.42 -7.99 -1.86
N LYS A 14 -3.20 -8.58 -2.78
CA LYS A 14 -3.40 -8.05 -4.14
C LYS A 14 -4.17 -6.72 -4.17
N ILE A 15 -5.22 -6.58 -3.37
CA ILE A 15 -6.00 -5.35 -3.22
C ILE A 15 -5.10 -4.26 -2.63
N ILE A 16 -4.32 -4.58 -1.60
CA ILE A 16 -3.41 -3.61 -0.98
C ILE A 16 -2.37 -3.13 -1.99
N THR A 17 -1.82 -4.00 -2.84
CA THR A 17 -0.92 -3.56 -3.92
C THR A 17 -1.61 -2.67 -4.97
N PHE A 18 -2.90 -2.87 -5.25
CA PHE A 18 -3.66 -2.00 -6.14
C PHE A 18 -3.87 -0.61 -5.53
N VAL A 19 -4.27 -0.55 -4.25
CA VAL A 19 -4.42 0.71 -3.50
C VAL A 19 -3.08 1.42 -3.35
N TYR A 20 -1.99 0.69 -3.13
CA TYR A 20 -0.64 1.21 -3.08
C TYR A 20 -0.28 1.97 -4.37
N TRP A 21 -0.53 1.36 -5.53
CA TRP A 21 -0.30 2.01 -6.82
C TRP A 21 -1.16 3.26 -6.99
N LEU A 22 -2.43 3.21 -6.58
CA LEU A 22 -3.32 4.38 -6.62
C LEU A 22 -2.81 5.52 -5.73
N CYS A 23 -2.41 5.23 -4.49
CA CYS A 23 -1.84 6.22 -3.57
C CYS A 23 -0.54 6.79 -4.10
N LEU A 24 0.35 5.96 -4.67
CA LEU A 24 1.61 6.43 -5.25
C LEU A 24 1.34 7.37 -6.42
N LEU A 25 0.36 7.06 -7.27
CA LEU A 25 -0.06 7.92 -8.37
C LEU A 25 -0.59 9.27 -7.88
N SER A 26 -1.39 9.28 -6.79
CA SER A 26 -1.85 10.50 -6.13
C SER A 26 -0.70 11.34 -5.57
N VAL A 27 0.30 10.72 -4.96
CA VAL A 27 1.51 11.42 -4.48
C VAL A 27 2.26 12.06 -5.64
N VAL A 28 2.42 11.33 -6.75
CA VAL A 28 3.08 11.83 -7.96
C VAL A 28 2.32 13.03 -8.54
N ILE A 29 1.01 12.90 -8.74
CA ILE A 29 0.18 14.00 -9.27
C ILE A 29 0.21 15.21 -8.34
N GLY A 30 0.06 15.01 -7.03
CA GLY A 30 0.08 16.10 -6.04
C GLY A 30 1.42 16.83 -6.00
N GLY A 31 2.53 16.07 -5.97
CA GLY A 31 3.87 16.64 -5.95
C GLY A 31 4.25 17.37 -7.24
N VAL A 32 3.92 16.80 -8.41
CA VAL A 32 4.10 17.46 -9.71
C VAL A 32 3.20 18.68 -9.83
N GLY A 33 1.95 18.61 -9.38
CA GLY A 33 1.04 19.75 -9.34
C GLY A 33 1.63 20.92 -8.57
N LEU A 34 2.14 20.69 -7.36
CA LEU A 34 2.79 21.72 -6.55
C LEU A 34 4.05 22.33 -7.22
N MET A 35 4.80 21.54 -7.97
CA MET A 35 5.94 22.05 -8.75
C MET A 35 5.49 23.00 -9.87
N VAL A 36 4.38 22.70 -10.54
CA VAL A 36 3.83 23.54 -11.62
C VAL A 36 3.31 24.88 -11.09
N TYR A 37 2.78 24.93 -9.87
CA TYR A 37 2.30 26.15 -9.22
C TYR A 37 3.41 27.06 -8.65
N GLY A 38 4.69 26.72 -8.85
CA GLY A 38 5.84 27.52 -8.41
C GLY A 38 6.44 27.14 -7.05
N GLU A 39 5.82 26.19 -6.33
CA GLU A 39 6.29 25.70 -5.04
C GLU A 39 7.23 24.48 -5.22
N PHE A 40 8.27 24.63 -6.05
CA PHE A 40 9.12 23.51 -6.50
C PHE A 40 9.76 22.72 -5.36
N PHE A 41 10.32 23.40 -4.36
CA PHE A 41 10.96 22.74 -3.20
C PHE A 41 9.96 21.95 -2.36
N ARG A 42 8.75 22.48 -2.14
CA ARG A 42 7.68 21.81 -1.41
C ARG A 42 7.12 20.62 -2.18
N GLY A 43 6.95 20.75 -3.50
CA GLY A 43 6.57 19.64 -4.38
C GLY A 43 7.62 18.52 -4.37
N LEU A 44 8.91 18.86 -4.44
CA LEU A 44 10.02 17.89 -4.40
C LEU A 44 10.06 17.15 -3.07
N LEU A 45 9.97 17.88 -1.96
CA LEU A 45 9.97 17.32 -0.62
C LEU A 45 8.72 16.45 -0.39
N GLY A 46 7.57 16.88 -0.91
CA GLY A 46 6.33 16.10 -0.91
C GLY A 46 6.41 14.80 -1.70
N LEU A 47 7.07 14.79 -2.87
CA LEU A 47 7.30 13.55 -3.63
C LEU A 47 8.21 12.58 -2.90
N VAL A 48 9.32 13.07 -2.35
CA VAL A 48 10.29 12.22 -1.65
C VAL A 48 9.68 11.66 -0.38
N VAL A 49 9.15 12.52 0.49
CA VAL A 49 8.57 12.11 1.77
C VAL A 49 7.30 11.31 1.54
N GLY A 50 6.39 11.76 0.68
CA GLY A 50 5.15 11.05 0.37
C GLY A 50 5.40 9.71 -0.30
N GLY A 51 6.38 9.60 -1.20
CA GLY A 51 6.75 8.36 -1.86
C GLY A 51 7.37 7.35 -0.89
N VAL A 52 8.31 7.78 -0.05
CA VAL A 52 8.94 6.93 0.97
C VAL A 52 7.92 6.50 2.02
N PHE A 53 7.08 7.43 2.50
CA PHE A 53 6.03 7.14 3.47
C PHE A 53 5.04 6.11 2.92
N THR A 54 4.55 6.31 1.69
CA THR A 54 3.64 5.37 1.02
C THR A 54 4.30 3.99 0.85
N ARG A 55 5.58 3.92 0.47
CA ARG A 55 6.32 2.64 0.39
C ARG A 55 6.33 1.92 1.74
N VAL A 56 6.81 2.59 2.79
CA VAL A 56 6.99 1.98 4.12
C VAL A 56 5.67 1.56 4.73
N CYS A 57 4.64 2.42 4.69
CA CYS A 57 3.33 2.11 5.26
C CYS A 57 2.68 0.91 4.58
N PHE A 58 2.63 0.87 3.25
CA PHE A 58 1.98 -0.22 2.54
C PHE A 58 2.76 -1.54 2.66
N GLU A 59 4.09 -1.50 2.69
CA GLU A 59 4.92 -2.69 2.89
C GLU A 59 4.73 -3.30 4.29
N MET A 60 4.64 -2.46 5.32
CA MET A 60 4.30 -2.88 6.69
C MET A 60 2.91 -3.53 6.77
N VAL A 61 1.91 -2.95 6.10
CA VAL A 61 0.55 -3.51 6.05
C VAL A 61 0.55 -4.88 5.38
N ILE A 62 1.22 -5.04 4.23
CA ILE A 62 1.33 -6.32 3.53
C ILE A 62 2.01 -7.37 4.40
N ILE A 63 3.09 -7.00 5.11
CA ILE A 63 3.80 -7.90 6.02
C ILE A 63 2.88 -8.35 7.17
N ALA A 64 2.09 -7.45 7.76
CA ALA A 64 1.15 -7.79 8.82
C ALA A 64 0.10 -8.81 8.36
N PHE A 65 -0.46 -8.62 7.16
CA PHE A 65 -1.41 -9.58 6.58
C PHE A 65 -0.76 -10.93 6.28
N LYS A 66 0.46 -10.94 5.70
CA LYS A 66 1.22 -12.17 5.50
C LYS A 66 1.48 -12.90 6.82
N ASN A 67 1.87 -12.18 7.87
CA ASN A 67 2.12 -12.76 9.18
C ASN A 67 0.86 -13.40 9.78
N ASN A 68 -0.29 -12.74 9.66
CA ASN A 68 -1.57 -13.30 10.08
C ASN A 68 -1.91 -14.61 9.34
N GLU A 69 -1.64 -14.67 8.04
CA GLU A 69 -1.81 -15.90 7.26
C GLU A 69 -0.86 -17.02 7.71
N TYR A 70 0.39 -16.70 8.04
CA TYR A 70 1.36 -17.66 8.60
C TYR A 70 0.91 -18.21 9.95
N LEU A 71 0.46 -17.35 10.87
CA LEU A 71 -0.06 -17.77 12.19
C LEU A 71 -1.28 -18.68 12.05
N ARG A 72 -2.21 -18.36 11.13
CA ARG A 72 -3.37 -19.21 10.85
C ARG A 72 -2.97 -20.59 10.33
N LYS A 73 -1.98 -20.68 9.45
CA LYS A 73 -1.44 -21.96 8.95
C LYS A 73 -0.78 -22.80 10.04
N ILE A 74 -0.16 -22.17 11.04
CA ILE A 74 0.43 -22.88 12.19
C ILE A 74 -0.68 -23.38 13.12
N ALA A 75 -1.70 -22.56 13.38
CA ALA A 75 -2.84 -22.94 14.22
C ALA A 75 -3.74 -24.02 13.60
N GLU A 76 -3.78 -24.13 12.26
CA GLU A 76 -4.53 -25.16 11.53
C GLU A 76 -3.74 -26.47 11.33
N LYS A 77 -2.44 -26.51 11.66
CA LYS A 77 -1.72 -27.79 11.75
C LYS A 77 -2.08 -28.47 13.09
N PRO A 78 -2.49 -29.75 13.07
CA PRO A 78 -2.88 -30.50 14.26
C PRO A 78 -1.73 -30.66 15.26
#